data_AF-K5VWC0-F1
#
_entry.id   AF-K5VWC0-F1
#
_cell.length_a   1.000
_cell.length_b   1.000
_cell.length_c   1.000
_cell.angle_alpha   90.00
_cell.angle_beta   90.00
_cell.angle_gamma   90.00
#
_symmetry.space_group_name_H-M   'P 1'
#
loop_
_entity.id
_entity.type
_entity.pdbx_description
1 polymer ?
#
loop_
_entity_poly.entity_id
_entity_poly.type
_entity_poly.pdbx_seq_one_letter_code
_entity_poly.pdbx_strand_id
1 'polypeptide(L)'
;MSQPLQTLVLLTVVFSAFLLFALNSDIFYSSFSPSLSRNNEHPDFKRYRDIRVLASEEFPIDDPDRRVIIVGDIHGMHKPFKRLLERVAYNKEKDILVHAGDTVAKGSHKGSLAIIDYLTRHNITGVRGNHDQKVIEWKGWQDWFATLPGGNDWLSDLHSHWEKAAVKGKKLKNWVKNRRNESRGEDAKWWSLIPKQWVPFGDHYHIAKDLTDEQYSYFLSLPLKLHIPSAHAFIVHAGLLPYDLQYDFDDHKRQPLARAPRIRADILRFNQGNIDAMRTLQERSVLQRVPHNTDPWVNLNVRSVVKDRDLSSSAHKGVPWADYWNGQMSMCAGFKSERAIQIQSDAQIQLGISKTKELPCHPFSVIYGHCASRGLDIDRWTFGLDSGCVAGKKLTAMILGPNSSLSLSDVEDDDDGHRDDDHFDGASVLDEDHEGNDAIKSASPLKRERTIPFGEDGAAKIVQVSCKGQH
;
A
#
# COMPACT_ATOMS: atom_id res chain seq x y z
N MET A 1 -39.17 -64.40 -51.34
CA MET A 1 -37.72 -64.43 -51.03
C MET A 1 -37.23 -62.99 -50.87
N SER A 2 -37.33 -62.40 -49.68
CA SER A 2 -36.86 -61.01 -49.44
C SER A 2 -36.80 -60.63 -47.95
N GLN A 3 -36.58 -61.59 -47.04
CA GLN A 3 -36.49 -61.30 -45.60
C GLN A 3 -35.08 -61.36 -44.94
N PRO A 4 -33.96 -61.76 -45.58
CA PRO A 4 -32.67 -61.69 -44.90
C PRO A 4 -32.01 -60.29 -44.95
N LEU A 5 -32.44 -59.41 -45.87
CA LEU A 5 -31.80 -58.10 -46.05
C LEU A 5 -32.32 -57.04 -45.06
N GLN A 6 -33.61 -57.08 -44.70
CA GLN A 6 -34.20 -56.11 -43.77
C GLN A 6 -33.69 -56.30 -42.33
N THR A 7 -33.47 -57.55 -41.91
CA THR A 7 -32.95 -57.87 -40.56
C THR A 7 -31.48 -57.46 -40.42
N LEU A 8 -30.68 -57.58 -41.48
CA LEU A 8 -29.27 -57.18 -41.48
C LEU A 8 -29.10 -55.65 -41.48
N VAL A 9 -29.97 -54.93 -42.19
CA VAL A 9 -30.01 -53.45 -42.17
C VAL A 9 -30.47 -52.92 -40.81
N LEU A 10 -31.46 -53.57 -40.18
CA LEU A 10 -31.92 -53.17 -38.84
C LEU A 10 -30.84 -53.42 -37.78
N LEU A 11 -30.14 -54.55 -37.85
CA LEU A 11 -29.02 -54.86 -36.94
C LEU A 11 -27.85 -53.89 -37.10
N THR A 12 -27.51 -53.51 -38.33
CA THR A 12 -26.41 -52.55 -38.58
C THR A 12 -26.76 -51.13 -38.12
N VAL A 13 -28.02 -50.68 -38.27
CA VAL A 13 -28.49 -49.37 -37.77
C VAL A 13 -28.55 -49.34 -36.24
N VAL A 14 -29.01 -50.42 -35.59
CA VAL A 14 -29.03 -50.50 -34.12
C VAL A 14 -27.62 -50.56 -33.55
N PHE A 15 -26.70 -51.29 -34.18
CA PHE A 15 -25.31 -51.40 -33.73
C PHE A 15 -24.52 -50.09 -33.92
N SER A 16 -24.77 -49.36 -35.01
CA SER A 16 -24.16 -48.04 -35.24
C SER A 16 -24.74 -46.94 -34.35
N ALA A 17 -26.04 -46.99 -34.02
CA ALA A 17 -26.64 -46.13 -33.01
C ALA A 17 -26.11 -46.44 -31.59
N PHE A 18 -25.88 -47.71 -31.27
CA PHE A 18 -25.29 -48.12 -29.98
C PHE A 18 -23.81 -47.74 -29.88
N LEU A 19 -23.04 -47.81 -30.97
CA LEU A 19 -21.66 -47.33 -31.00
C LEU A 19 -21.57 -45.80 -30.90
N LEU A 20 -22.47 -45.05 -31.54
CA LEU A 20 -22.56 -43.59 -31.37
C LEU A 20 -23.00 -43.20 -29.96
N PHE A 21 -23.88 -43.99 -29.31
CA PHE A 21 -24.26 -43.76 -27.92
C PHE A 21 -23.13 -44.13 -26.94
N ALA A 22 -22.41 -45.23 -27.18
CA ALA A 22 -21.28 -45.68 -26.37
C ALA A 22 -20.06 -44.74 -26.48
N LEU A 23 -19.75 -44.27 -27.69
CA LEU A 23 -18.67 -43.31 -27.92
C LEU A 23 -19.02 -41.91 -27.39
N ASN A 24 -20.30 -41.51 -27.38
CA ASN A 24 -20.73 -40.29 -26.70
C ASN A 24 -20.82 -40.47 -25.18
N SER A 25 -21.12 -41.67 -24.66
CA SER A 25 -21.13 -41.91 -23.22
C SER A 25 -19.73 -41.95 -22.62
N ASP A 26 -18.69 -42.35 -23.36
CA ASP A 26 -17.30 -42.20 -22.91
C ASP A 26 -16.79 -40.75 -23.00
N ILE A 27 -17.34 -39.94 -23.91
CA ILE A 27 -17.10 -38.49 -23.97
C ILE A 27 -17.85 -37.76 -22.82
N PHE A 28 -19.00 -38.27 -22.38
CA PHE A 28 -19.76 -37.71 -21.25
C PHE A 28 -19.31 -38.23 -19.87
N TYR A 29 -18.89 -39.49 -19.73
CA TYR A 29 -18.40 -40.05 -18.46
C TYR A 29 -16.93 -39.74 -18.17
N SER A 30 -16.11 -39.39 -19.16
CA SER A 30 -14.77 -38.83 -18.91
C SER A 30 -14.79 -37.34 -18.54
N SER A 31 -15.96 -36.69 -18.54
CA SER A 31 -16.11 -35.27 -18.22
C SER A 31 -16.65 -34.98 -16.81
N PHE A 32 -17.01 -35.99 -16.02
CA PHE A 32 -17.48 -35.78 -14.63
C PHE A 32 -17.13 -36.94 -13.71
N SER A 33 -15.84 -37.14 -13.50
CA SER A 33 -15.33 -37.61 -12.22
C SER A 33 -14.24 -36.63 -11.81
N PRO A 34 -14.48 -35.71 -10.84
CA PRO A 34 -13.38 -35.01 -10.25
C PRO A 34 -12.59 -36.07 -9.46
N SER A 35 -11.58 -36.63 -10.10
CA SER A 35 -10.49 -37.24 -9.36
C SER A 35 -10.04 -36.20 -8.35
N LEU A 36 -10.16 -36.53 -7.06
CA LEU A 36 -9.59 -35.80 -5.94
C LEU A 36 -8.05 -35.93 -5.99
N SER A 37 -7.49 -35.46 -7.10
CA SER A 37 -6.07 -35.27 -7.36
C SER A 37 -5.89 -33.86 -7.92
N ARG A 38 -6.38 -32.85 -7.18
CA ARG A 38 -5.90 -31.48 -7.32
C ARG A 38 -4.87 -31.28 -6.23
N ASN A 39 -3.66 -30.89 -6.62
CA ASN A 39 -2.65 -30.37 -5.71
C ASN A 39 -3.33 -29.45 -4.68
N ASN A 40 -2.97 -29.59 -3.40
CA ASN A 40 -3.41 -28.76 -2.28
C ASN A 40 -2.92 -27.29 -2.38
N GLU A 41 -2.80 -26.75 -3.59
CA GLU A 41 -2.41 -25.38 -3.84
C GLU A 41 -3.67 -24.51 -3.85
N HIS A 42 -3.81 -23.71 -2.80
CA HIS A 42 -4.77 -22.62 -2.77
C HIS A 42 -4.66 -21.77 -4.04
N PRO A 43 -5.79 -21.24 -4.58
CA PRO A 43 -5.73 -20.17 -5.56
C PRO A 43 -4.83 -19.03 -5.07
N ASP A 44 -4.19 -18.31 -6.00
CA ASP A 44 -3.44 -17.12 -5.64
C ASP A 44 -4.38 -15.99 -5.22
N PHE A 45 -4.69 -15.93 -3.93
CA PHE A 45 -5.48 -14.86 -3.32
C PHE A 45 -4.70 -13.53 -3.23
N LYS A 46 -3.37 -13.54 -3.44
CA LYS A 46 -2.56 -12.34 -3.23
C LYS A 46 -2.76 -11.32 -4.34
N ARG A 47 -2.90 -11.79 -5.60
CA ARG A 47 -3.29 -10.97 -6.75
C ARG A 47 -2.48 -9.67 -6.87
N TYR A 48 -1.17 -9.77 -6.64
CA TYR A 48 -0.30 -8.59 -6.63
C TYR A 48 -0.27 -7.92 -7.99
N ARG A 49 -0.33 -6.59 -8.00
CA ARG A 49 0.03 -5.76 -9.14
C ARG A 49 1.29 -5.01 -8.77
N ASP A 50 2.39 -5.30 -9.47
CA ASP A 50 3.70 -4.83 -9.04
C ASP A 50 3.83 -3.30 -9.09
N ILE A 51 3.64 -2.74 -10.29
CA ILE A 51 3.88 -1.32 -10.55
C ILE A 51 2.84 -0.75 -11.52
N ARG A 52 2.46 0.50 -11.30
CA ARG A 52 1.80 1.35 -12.30
C ARG A 52 2.65 2.60 -12.51
N VAL A 53 2.84 2.99 -13.77
CA VAL A 53 3.46 4.27 -14.12
C VAL A 53 2.34 5.29 -14.30
N LEU A 54 2.45 6.44 -13.63
CA LEU A 54 1.50 7.55 -13.79
C LEU A 54 2.00 8.52 -14.86
N ALA A 55 1.11 8.90 -15.77
CA ALA A 55 1.39 9.95 -16.74
C ALA A 55 1.34 11.34 -16.08
N SER A 56 1.91 12.36 -16.74
CA SER A 56 1.94 13.73 -16.22
C SER A 56 0.54 14.30 -15.97
N GLU A 57 -0.47 13.88 -16.73
CA GLU A 57 -1.85 14.32 -16.57
C GLU A 57 -2.52 13.73 -15.31
N GLU A 58 -2.07 12.54 -14.90
CA GLU A 58 -2.49 11.83 -13.69
C GLU A 58 -1.73 12.32 -12.44
N PHE A 59 -0.54 12.90 -12.62
CA PHE A 59 0.29 13.47 -11.56
C PHE A 59 0.87 14.85 -11.98
N PRO A 60 0.02 15.89 -12.05
CA PRO A 60 0.33 17.16 -12.70
C PRO A 60 1.05 18.13 -11.76
N ILE A 61 2.31 17.85 -11.42
CA ILE A 61 3.08 18.70 -10.50
C ILE A 61 3.55 20.03 -11.11
N ASP A 62 3.62 20.10 -12.44
CA ASP A 62 4.05 21.31 -13.17
C ASP A 62 2.86 22.15 -13.66
N ASP A 63 1.63 21.67 -13.45
CA ASP A 63 0.42 22.38 -13.84
C ASP A 63 0.14 23.52 -12.84
N PRO A 64 0.03 24.78 -13.29
CA PRO A 64 -0.15 25.94 -12.42
C PRO A 64 -1.49 25.94 -11.67
N ASP A 65 -2.50 25.26 -12.20
CA ASP A 65 -3.87 25.28 -11.69
C ASP A 65 -4.24 24.03 -10.89
N ARG A 66 -3.36 23.03 -10.89
CA ARG A 66 -3.59 21.74 -10.23
C ARG A 66 -2.57 21.49 -9.13
N ARG A 67 -2.92 20.58 -8.23
CA ARG A 67 -2.03 20.08 -7.19
C ARG A 67 -2.34 18.62 -6.90
N VAL A 68 -1.34 17.92 -6.38
CA VAL A 68 -1.46 16.55 -5.91
C VAL A 68 -1.45 16.53 -4.40
N ILE A 69 -2.39 15.83 -3.80
CA ILE A 69 -2.53 15.64 -2.35
C ILE A 69 -2.33 14.16 -2.06
N ILE A 70 -1.27 13.84 -1.32
CA ILE A 70 -0.89 12.47 -0.98
C ILE A 70 -1.13 12.25 0.50
N VAL A 71 -2.02 11.33 0.85
CA VAL A 71 -2.41 11.04 2.24
C VAL A 71 -1.69 9.79 2.75
N GLY A 72 -1.16 9.85 3.97
CA GLY A 72 -0.59 8.69 4.67
C GLY A 72 -1.63 7.67 5.13
N ASP A 73 -1.23 6.74 6.00
CA ASP A 73 -2.05 5.64 6.49
C ASP A 73 -3.35 6.13 7.16
N ILE A 74 -4.49 5.72 6.60
CA ILE A 74 -5.83 6.21 6.99
C ILE A 74 -6.45 5.28 8.02
N HIS A 75 -6.32 3.96 7.84
CA HIS A 75 -6.80 2.94 8.79
C HIS A 75 -8.26 3.11 9.24
N GLY A 76 -9.17 3.40 8.31
CA GLY A 76 -10.59 3.58 8.63
C GLY A 76 -10.89 4.81 9.50
N MET A 77 -9.94 5.74 9.68
CA MET A 77 -10.11 6.97 10.45
C MET A 77 -10.90 8.02 9.64
N HIS A 78 -12.17 7.69 9.36
CA HIS A 78 -13.04 8.46 8.46
C HIS A 78 -13.24 9.92 8.88
N LYS A 79 -13.45 10.18 10.17
CA LYS A 79 -13.62 11.56 10.70
C LYS A 79 -12.35 12.41 10.49
N PRO A 80 -11.14 11.98 10.91
CA PRO A 80 -9.90 12.67 10.55
C PRO A 80 -9.69 12.84 9.04
N PHE A 81 -10.00 11.82 8.23
CA PHE A 81 -9.86 11.92 6.78
C PHE A 81 -10.74 13.03 6.19
N LYS A 82 -12.01 13.11 6.61
CA LYS A 82 -12.92 14.20 6.20
C LYS A 82 -12.38 15.58 6.59
N ARG A 83 -11.93 15.75 7.84
CA ARG A 83 -11.31 17.01 8.31
C ARG A 83 -10.06 17.37 7.52
N LEU A 84 -9.24 16.40 7.16
CA LEU A 84 -8.06 16.63 6.33
C LEU A 84 -8.43 17.19 4.96
N LEU A 85 -9.44 16.59 4.30
CA LEU A 85 -9.95 17.06 3.01
C LEU A 85 -10.57 18.47 3.11
N GLU A 86 -11.29 18.76 4.20
CA GLU A 86 -11.82 20.10 4.50
C GLU A 86 -10.69 21.11 4.72
N ARG A 87 -9.67 20.75 5.52
CA ARG A 87 -8.55 21.63 5.87
C ARG A 87 -7.68 22.01 4.65
N VAL A 88 -7.60 21.13 3.67
CA VAL A 88 -6.91 21.42 2.39
C VAL A 88 -7.85 22.01 1.34
N ALA A 89 -9.15 22.16 1.64
CA ALA A 89 -10.20 22.55 0.69
C ALA A 89 -10.15 21.70 -0.58
N TYR A 90 -10.13 20.36 -0.42
CA TYR A 90 -10.03 19.43 -1.53
C TYR A 90 -11.15 19.62 -2.55
N ASN A 91 -10.78 19.80 -3.82
CA ASN A 91 -11.71 19.90 -4.93
C ASN A 91 -11.38 18.85 -5.99
N LYS A 92 -12.23 17.84 -6.13
CA LYS A 92 -12.05 16.72 -7.09
C LYS A 92 -11.90 17.14 -8.56
N GLU A 93 -12.38 18.32 -8.95
CA GLU A 93 -12.29 18.81 -10.34
C GLU A 93 -10.93 19.46 -10.64
N LYS A 94 -10.16 19.83 -9.60
CA LYS A 94 -8.85 20.52 -9.73
C LYS A 94 -7.70 19.73 -9.12
N ASP A 95 -7.95 19.06 -8.01
CA ASP A 95 -6.96 18.37 -7.19
C ASP A 95 -6.92 16.87 -7.54
N ILE A 96 -5.71 16.32 -7.58
CA ILE A 96 -5.49 14.89 -7.58
C ILE A 96 -5.29 14.43 -6.15
N LEU A 97 -6.03 13.40 -5.73
CA LEU A 97 -5.86 12.76 -4.43
C LEU A 97 -5.22 11.38 -4.63
N VAL A 98 -4.22 11.07 -3.81
CA VAL A 98 -3.48 9.80 -3.80
C VAL A 98 -3.33 9.32 -2.35
N HIS A 99 -3.40 8.01 -2.09
CA HIS A 99 -3.12 7.46 -0.75
C HIS A 99 -1.88 6.54 -0.75
N ALA A 100 -1.16 6.51 0.37
CA ALA A 100 0.06 5.71 0.57
C ALA A 100 -0.19 4.27 1.08
N GLY A 101 -1.42 3.78 0.92
CA GLY A 101 -1.87 2.48 1.44
C GLY A 101 -2.40 2.51 2.87
N ASP A 102 -2.72 1.33 3.40
CA ASP A 102 -3.31 1.11 4.72
C ASP A 102 -4.55 1.99 4.95
N THR A 103 -5.51 1.83 4.04
CA THR A 103 -6.75 2.62 4.02
C THR A 103 -7.77 2.15 5.05
N VAL A 104 -7.75 0.87 5.37
CA VAL A 104 -8.72 0.17 6.22
C VAL A 104 -8.07 -0.54 7.41
N ALA A 105 -8.91 -1.13 8.26
CA ALA A 105 -8.56 -1.83 9.49
C ALA A 105 -7.96 -0.92 10.57
N LYS A 106 -7.82 -1.42 11.80
CA LYS A 106 -7.32 -0.73 13.01
C LYS A 106 -8.25 0.33 13.59
N GLY A 107 -8.83 1.19 12.75
CA GLY A 107 -9.95 2.04 13.13
C GLY A 107 -11.25 1.25 13.26
N SER A 108 -12.38 1.96 13.37
CA SER A 108 -13.68 1.29 13.43
C SER A 108 -14.03 0.57 12.11
N HIS A 109 -14.78 -0.53 12.20
CA HIS A 109 -15.28 -1.26 11.03
C HIS A 109 -16.10 -0.34 10.10
N LYS A 110 -17.03 0.42 10.67
CA LYS A 110 -17.84 1.42 9.94
C LYS A 110 -16.95 2.47 9.26
N GLY A 111 -15.89 2.91 9.92
CA GLY A 111 -14.94 3.86 9.36
C GLY A 111 -14.15 3.27 8.19
N SER A 112 -13.72 2.00 8.29
CA SER A 112 -13.08 1.28 7.18
C SER A 112 -13.98 1.18 5.95
N LEU A 113 -15.25 0.80 6.15
CA LEU A 113 -16.24 0.74 5.06
C LEU A 113 -16.51 2.12 4.46
N ALA A 114 -16.58 3.18 5.27
CA ALA A 114 -16.77 4.54 4.76
C ALA A 114 -15.58 5.05 3.93
N ILE A 115 -14.35 4.73 4.35
CA ILE A 115 -13.14 5.10 3.60
C ILE A 115 -13.11 4.38 2.25
N ILE A 116 -13.26 3.06 2.22
CA ILE A 116 -13.17 2.30 0.96
C ILE A 116 -14.27 2.70 -0.02
N ASP A 117 -15.46 2.98 0.50
CA ASP A 117 -16.60 3.49 -0.26
C ASP A 117 -16.31 4.86 -0.89
N TYR A 118 -15.75 5.80 -0.13
CA TYR A 118 -15.31 7.10 -0.67
C TYR A 118 -14.26 6.94 -1.76
N LEU A 119 -13.19 6.18 -1.49
CA LEU A 119 -12.09 5.99 -2.44
C LEU A 119 -12.56 5.33 -3.74
N THR A 120 -13.46 4.34 -3.64
CA THR A 120 -14.03 3.64 -4.80
C THR A 120 -14.91 4.57 -5.64
N ARG A 121 -15.87 5.29 -5.03
CA ARG A 121 -16.79 6.18 -5.77
C ARG A 121 -16.09 7.34 -6.47
N HIS A 122 -15.00 7.81 -5.89
CA HIS A 122 -14.23 8.93 -6.43
C HIS A 122 -13.04 8.46 -7.31
N ASN A 123 -12.87 7.15 -7.53
CA ASN A 123 -11.79 6.56 -8.32
C ASN A 123 -10.39 7.06 -7.89
N ILE A 124 -10.17 7.14 -6.58
CA ILE A 124 -8.95 7.69 -5.99
C ILE A 124 -7.82 6.67 -6.09
N THR A 125 -6.69 7.04 -6.69
CA THR A 125 -5.56 6.12 -6.84
C THR A 125 -4.66 6.08 -5.61
N GLY A 126 -3.73 5.13 -5.56
CA GLY A 126 -2.80 4.93 -4.46
C GLY A 126 -2.02 3.63 -4.61
N VAL A 127 -1.38 3.23 -3.52
CA VAL A 127 -0.70 1.93 -3.41
C VAL A 127 -1.40 1.05 -2.37
N ARG A 128 -1.21 -0.27 -2.47
CA ARG A 128 -1.69 -1.19 -1.43
C ARG A 128 -0.79 -1.12 -0.20
N GLY A 129 -1.41 -1.04 0.97
CA GLY A 129 -0.73 -1.33 2.22
C GLY A 129 -0.87 -2.79 2.68
N ASN A 130 -0.17 -3.18 3.73
CA ASN A 130 -0.20 -4.56 4.21
C ASN A 130 -1.52 -4.91 4.92
N HIS A 131 -2.27 -3.92 5.40
CA HIS A 131 -3.62 -4.09 5.91
C HIS A 131 -4.61 -4.27 4.76
N ASP A 132 -4.49 -3.47 3.69
CA ASP A 132 -5.31 -3.61 2.48
C ASP A 132 -5.09 -5.00 1.84
N GLN A 133 -3.84 -5.44 1.73
CA GLN A 133 -3.48 -6.75 1.16
C GLN A 133 -4.11 -7.93 1.92
N LYS A 134 -4.22 -7.85 3.25
CA LYS A 134 -4.90 -8.89 4.04
C LYS A 134 -6.40 -8.94 3.77
N VAL A 135 -7.04 -7.79 3.53
CA VAL A 135 -8.47 -7.74 3.18
C VAL A 135 -8.69 -8.39 1.80
N ILE A 136 -7.85 -8.08 0.81
CA ILE A 136 -7.89 -8.69 -0.53
C ILE A 136 -7.80 -10.21 -0.42
N GLU A 137 -6.79 -10.67 0.31
CA GLU A 137 -6.55 -12.08 0.54
C GLU A 137 -7.76 -12.78 1.19
N TRP A 138 -8.33 -12.17 2.24
CA TRP A 138 -9.52 -12.71 2.89
C TRP A 138 -10.74 -12.74 1.97
N LYS A 139 -10.99 -11.68 1.19
CA LYS A 139 -12.13 -11.62 0.27
C LYS A 139 -12.01 -12.68 -0.82
N GLY A 140 -10.84 -12.79 -1.45
CA GLY A 140 -10.57 -13.85 -2.44
C GLY A 140 -10.73 -15.26 -1.85
N TRP A 141 -10.28 -15.49 -0.61
CA TRP A 141 -10.49 -16.76 0.07
C TRP A 141 -11.97 -17.01 0.39
N GLN A 142 -12.70 -16.03 0.90
CA GLN A 142 -14.12 -16.15 1.23
C GLN A 142 -14.95 -16.46 -0.01
N ASP A 143 -14.70 -15.77 -1.13
CA ASP A 143 -15.38 -15.99 -2.41
C ASP A 143 -15.11 -17.40 -2.93
N TRP A 144 -13.86 -17.85 -2.88
CA TRP A 144 -13.50 -19.23 -3.26
C TRP A 144 -14.14 -20.26 -2.32
N PHE A 145 -14.05 -20.05 -1.01
CA PHE A 145 -14.51 -21.00 0.00
C PHE A 145 -16.02 -21.18 -0.06
N ALA A 146 -16.77 -20.12 -0.38
CA ALA A 146 -18.21 -20.16 -0.60
C ALA A 146 -18.64 -21.05 -1.79
N THR A 147 -17.73 -21.34 -2.73
CA THR A 147 -18.00 -22.27 -3.85
C THR A 147 -17.90 -23.74 -3.45
N LEU A 148 -17.33 -24.05 -2.27
CA LEU A 148 -17.14 -25.42 -1.82
C LEU A 148 -18.43 -25.97 -1.17
N PRO A 149 -18.93 -27.15 -1.60
CA PRO A 149 -20.09 -27.77 -0.99
C PRO A 149 -19.89 -27.99 0.52
N GLY A 150 -20.81 -27.47 1.35
CA GLY A 150 -20.73 -27.54 2.81
C GLY A 150 -19.77 -26.55 3.48
N GLY A 151 -19.01 -25.76 2.71
CA GLY A 151 -18.08 -24.78 3.25
C GLY A 151 -18.78 -23.69 4.08
N ASN A 152 -19.83 -23.08 3.52
CA ASN A 152 -20.59 -22.04 4.21
C ASN A 152 -21.25 -22.54 5.50
N ASP A 153 -21.78 -23.76 5.51
CA ASP A 153 -22.38 -24.37 6.69
C ASP A 153 -21.34 -24.57 7.79
N TRP A 154 -20.18 -25.12 7.43
CA TRP A 154 -19.06 -25.30 8.37
C TRP A 154 -18.55 -23.96 8.92
N LEU A 155 -18.42 -22.94 8.07
CA LEU A 155 -17.93 -21.62 8.48
C LEU A 155 -18.93 -20.91 9.40
N SER A 156 -20.23 -21.09 9.15
CA SER A 156 -21.32 -20.59 10.00
C SER A 156 -21.29 -21.25 11.38
N ASP A 157 -21.12 -22.58 11.44
CA ASP A 157 -20.97 -23.30 12.71
C ASP A 157 -19.71 -22.85 13.48
N LEU A 158 -18.59 -22.70 12.76
CA LEU A 158 -17.35 -22.20 13.35
C LEU A 158 -17.53 -20.79 13.91
N HIS A 159 -18.28 -19.92 13.22
CA HIS A 159 -18.59 -18.57 13.69
C HIS A 159 -19.45 -18.60 14.96
N SER A 160 -20.52 -19.41 14.99
CA SER A 160 -21.36 -19.57 16.18
C SER A 160 -20.55 -20.05 17.40
N HIS A 161 -19.60 -20.96 17.18
CA HIS A 161 -18.68 -21.40 18.23
C HIS A 161 -17.75 -20.28 18.72
N TRP A 162 -17.29 -19.41 17.82
CA TRP A 162 -16.50 -18.24 18.18
C TRP A 162 -17.32 -17.24 19.00
N GLU A 163 -18.54 -16.89 18.60
CA GLU A 163 -19.40 -15.95 19.33
C GLU A 163 -19.64 -16.40 20.78
N LYS A 164 -19.96 -17.68 20.97
CA LYS A 164 -20.11 -18.28 22.31
C LYS A 164 -18.82 -18.22 23.13
N ALA A 165 -17.66 -18.32 22.50
CA ALA A 165 -16.37 -18.23 23.17
C ALA A 165 -15.97 -16.78 23.48
N ALA A 166 -16.32 -15.84 22.59
CA ALA A 166 -16.05 -14.42 22.75
C ALA A 166 -16.81 -13.83 23.95
N VAL A 167 -18.08 -14.20 24.15
CA VAL A 167 -18.88 -13.83 25.34
C VAL A 167 -18.23 -14.34 26.63
N LYS A 168 -17.51 -15.47 26.56
CA LYS A 168 -16.74 -16.03 27.69
C LYS A 168 -15.34 -15.40 27.84
N GLY A 169 -15.06 -14.29 27.15
CA GLY A 169 -13.80 -13.55 27.23
C GLY A 169 -12.59 -14.27 26.60
N LYS A 170 -12.81 -15.26 25.71
CA LYS A 170 -11.69 -15.93 25.04
C LYS A 170 -11.03 -15.00 24.03
N LYS A 171 -9.70 -15.04 23.92
CA LYS A 171 -8.93 -14.29 22.92
C LYS A 171 -8.95 -15.01 21.58
N LEU A 172 -9.37 -14.31 20.51
CA LEU A 172 -9.56 -14.88 19.16
C LEU A 172 -8.38 -15.71 18.67
N LYS A 173 -7.18 -15.13 18.68
CA LYS A 173 -5.96 -15.82 18.19
C LYS A 173 -5.70 -17.14 18.91
N ASN A 174 -5.87 -17.16 20.23
CA ASN A 174 -5.66 -18.37 21.03
C ASN A 174 -6.76 -19.40 20.78
N TRP A 175 -8.01 -18.94 20.66
CA TRP A 175 -9.14 -19.80 20.38
C TRP A 175 -9.01 -20.47 19.00
N VAL A 176 -8.69 -19.71 17.95
CA VAL A 176 -8.44 -20.24 16.59
C VAL A 176 -7.31 -21.25 16.61
N LYS A 177 -6.19 -20.94 17.28
CA LYS A 177 -5.05 -21.85 17.40
C LYS A 177 -5.45 -23.18 18.06
N ASN A 178 -6.17 -23.11 19.17
CA ASN A 178 -6.61 -24.30 19.90
C ASN A 178 -7.58 -25.13 19.07
N ARG A 179 -8.60 -24.50 18.47
CA ARG A 179 -9.58 -25.19 17.61
C ARG A 179 -8.92 -25.89 16.43
N ARG A 180 -7.97 -25.23 15.77
CA ARG A 180 -7.18 -25.85 14.69
C ARG A 180 -6.43 -27.09 15.19
N ASN A 181 -5.78 -27.01 16.36
CA ASN A 181 -5.01 -28.14 16.92
C ASN A 181 -5.90 -29.30 17.40
N GLU A 182 -7.11 -28.99 17.85
CA GLU A 182 -8.10 -29.96 18.35
C GLU A 182 -8.93 -30.60 17.23
N SER A 183 -8.96 -29.99 16.04
CA SER A 183 -9.74 -30.47 14.88
C SER A 183 -9.37 -31.91 14.48
N ARG A 184 -10.38 -32.72 14.14
CA ARG A 184 -10.22 -34.14 13.73
C ARG A 184 -11.16 -34.46 12.57
N GLY A 185 -10.84 -35.52 11.81
CA GLY A 185 -11.70 -36.00 10.74
C GLY A 185 -12.00 -34.94 9.69
N GLU A 186 -13.28 -34.74 9.39
CA GLU A 186 -13.74 -33.77 8.39
C GLU A 186 -13.45 -32.32 8.79
N ASP A 187 -13.55 -31.98 10.07
CA ASP A 187 -13.23 -30.63 10.59
C ASP A 187 -11.76 -30.27 10.31
N ALA A 188 -10.85 -31.23 10.47
CA ALA A 188 -9.43 -31.01 10.18
C ALA A 188 -9.17 -30.71 8.70
N LYS A 189 -9.98 -31.27 7.78
CA LYS A 189 -9.89 -30.97 6.35
C LYS A 189 -10.28 -29.51 6.10
N TRP A 190 -11.38 -29.03 6.68
CA TRP A 190 -11.78 -27.62 6.56
C TRP A 190 -10.73 -26.66 7.13
N TRP A 191 -10.18 -26.96 8.31
CA TRP A 191 -9.09 -26.18 8.89
C TRP A 191 -7.82 -26.16 8.03
N SER A 192 -7.56 -27.22 7.26
CA SER A 192 -6.43 -27.27 6.32
C SER A 192 -6.60 -26.29 5.16
N LEU A 193 -7.84 -25.90 4.85
CA LEU A 193 -8.15 -24.94 3.80
C LEU A 193 -7.99 -23.47 4.23
N ILE A 194 -7.75 -23.20 5.51
CA ILE A 194 -7.41 -21.86 6.01
C ILE A 194 -5.88 -21.80 6.15
N PRO A 195 -5.17 -20.85 5.49
CA PRO A 195 -3.73 -20.70 5.66
C PRO A 195 -3.31 -20.63 7.13
N LYS A 196 -2.19 -21.26 7.50
CA LYS A 196 -1.81 -21.50 8.91
C LYS A 196 -1.68 -20.22 9.73
N GLN A 197 -1.22 -19.15 9.11
CA GLN A 197 -0.99 -17.84 9.72
C GLN A 197 -2.24 -16.95 9.74
N TRP A 198 -3.34 -17.39 9.14
CA TRP A 198 -4.58 -16.63 9.07
C TRP A 198 -5.49 -16.91 10.28
N VAL A 199 -6.11 -15.83 10.75
CA VAL A 199 -7.01 -15.83 11.91
C VAL A 199 -8.38 -15.31 11.43
N PRO A 200 -9.38 -16.19 11.19
CA PRO A 200 -10.71 -15.76 10.77
C PRO A 200 -11.39 -14.95 11.89
N PHE A 201 -12.46 -14.22 11.54
CA PHE A 201 -13.26 -13.39 12.46
C PHE A 201 -12.50 -12.24 13.13
N GLY A 202 -11.32 -11.91 12.60
CA GLY A 202 -10.63 -10.66 12.93
C GLY A 202 -11.16 -9.50 12.09
N ASP A 203 -10.64 -8.32 12.37
CA ASP A 203 -10.98 -7.06 11.68
C ASP A 203 -10.92 -7.17 10.15
N HIS A 204 -9.79 -7.64 9.60
CA HIS A 204 -9.62 -7.86 8.16
C HIS A 204 -10.64 -8.82 7.54
N TYR A 205 -11.02 -9.86 8.28
CA TYR A 205 -11.98 -10.87 7.82
C TYR A 205 -13.38 -10.25 7.70
N HIS A 206 -13.77 -9.44 8.68
CA HIS A 206 -15.07 -8.77 8.68
C HIS A 206 -15.14 -7.68 7.61
N ILE A 207 -14.09 -6.87 7.46
CA ILE A 207 -14.03 -5.88 6.37
C ILE A 207 -14.16 -6.58 5.03
N ALA A 208 -13.39 -7.66 4.80
CA ALA A 208 -13.46 -8.45 3.56
C ALA A 208 -14.87 -9.00 3.28
N LYS A 209 -15.54 -9.51 4.31
CA LYS A 209 -16.90 -10.08 4.18
C LYS A 209 -17.92 -9.04 3.72
N ASP A 210 -17.75 -7.79 4.15
CA ASP A 210 -18.69 -6.71 3.90
C ASP A 210 -18.30 -5.83 2.69
N LEU A 211 -17.23 -6.19 1.95
CA LEU A 211 -16.88 -5.51 0.71
C LEU A 211 -17.87 -5.86 -0.41
N THR A 212 -18.24 -4.84 -1.18
CA THR A 212 -18.90 -5.06 -2.49
C THR A 212 -17.88 -5.51 -3.54
N ASP A 213 -18.37 -6.04 -4.67
CA ASP A 213 -17.51 -6.47 -5.78
C ASP A 213 -16.78 -5.27 -6.42
N GLU A 214 -17.38 -4.08 -6.43
CA GLU A 214 -16.75 -2.85 -6.91
C GLU A 214 -15.61 -2.42 -5.98
N GLN A 215 -15.82 -2.47 -4.66
CA GLN A 215 -14.79 -2.13 -3.68
C GLN A 215 -13.64 -3.14 -3.69
N TYR A 216 -13.95 -4.43 -3.89
CA TYR A 216 -12.93 -5.46 -4.06
C TYR A 216 -12.14 -5.25 -5.36
N SER A 217 -12.83 -4.92 -6.47
CA SER A 217 -12.20 -4.59 -7.75
C SER A 217 -11.31 -3.35 -7.66
N TYR A 218 -11.73 -2.34 -6.89
CA TYR A 218 -10.90 -1.19 -6.56
C TYR A 218 -9.60 -1.61 -5.88
N PHE A 219 -9.66 -2.40 -4.81
CA PHE A 219 -8.45 -2.89 -4.14
C PHE A 219 -7.56 -3.72 -5.08
N LEU A 220 -8.14 -4.58 -5.90
CA LEU A 220 -7.41 -5.36 -6.89
C LEU A 220 -6.72 -4.47 -7.94
N SER A 221 -7.27 -3.30 -8.25
CA SER A 221 -6.70 -2.36 -9.21
C SER A 221 -5.41 -1.69 -8.71
N LEU A 222 -5.27 -1.51 -7.39
CA LEU A 222 -4.14 -0.81 -6.76
C LEU A 222 -2.82 -1.60 -6.92
N PRO A 223 -1.72 -0.94 -7.32
CA PRO A 223 -0.39 -1.53 -7.37
C PRO A 223 0.33 -1.51 -6.02
N LEU A 224 1.45 -2.22 -5.92
CA LEU A 224 2.39 -2.11 -4.80
C LEU A 224 3.22 -0.82 -4.88
N LYS A 225 3.45 -0.32 -6.11
CA LYS A 225 4.29 0.85 -6.39
C LYS A 225 3.66 1.74 -7.47
N LEU A 226 3.71 3.05 -7.26
CA LEU A 226 3.50 4.04 -8.31
C LEU A 226 4.84 4.62 -8.72
N HIS A 227 5.12 4.63 -10.02
CA HIS A 227 6.27 5.31 -10.61
C HIS A 227 5.80 6.57 -11.33
N ILE A 228 6.43 7.69 -11.00
CA ILE A 228 6.02 9.02 -11.47
C ILE A 228 7.24 9.66 -12.14
N PRO A 229 7.49 9.39 -13.44
CA PRO A 229 8.65 9.89 -14.14
C PRO A 229 8.73 11.42 -14.16
N SER A 230 7.59 12.11 -14.30
CA SER A 230 7.51 13.58 -14.31
C SER A 230 8.00 14.21 -13.01
N ALA A 231 7.86 13.50 -11.89
CA ALA A 231 8.24 13.97 -10.57
C ALA A 231 9.57 13.40 -10.07
N HIS A 232 10.22 12.53 -10.84
CA HIS A 232 11.37 11.72 -10.39
C HIS A 232 11.10 11.12 -9.01
N ALA A 233 9.99 10.38 -8.92
CA ALA A 233 9.51 9.88 -7.64
C ALA A 233 8.82 8.52 -7.72
N PHE A 234 8.83 7.84 -6.58
CA PHE A 234 8.03 6.66 -6.30
C PHE A 234 7.06 6.91 -5.14
N ILE A 235 5.89 6.27 -5.21
CA ILE A 235 5.04 6.03 -4.03
C ILE A 235 5.03 4.53 -3.78
N VAL A 236 5.31 4.13 -2.54
CA VAL A 236 5.32 2.74 -2.07
C VAL A 236 4.84 2.72 -0.64
N HIS A 237 4.12 1.68 -0.20
CA HIS A 237 3.57 1.70 1.15
C HIS A 237 4.66 1.66 2.24
N ALA A 238 5.58 0.70 2.19
CA ALA A 238 6.61 0.53 3.22
C ALA A 238 7.98 1.07 2.80
N GLY A 239 8.52 0.60 1.67
CA GLY A 239 9.84 1.06 1.24
C GLY A 239 10.42 0.38 0.00
N LEU A 240 11.55 0.94 -0.43
CA LEU A 240 12.40 0.50 -1.53
C LEU A 240 13.86 0.62 -1.13
N LEU A 241 14.72 -0.23 -1.67
CA LEU A 241 16.16 -0.09 -1.50
C LEU A 241 16.81 0.55 -2.72
N PRO A 242 17.79 1.43 -2.52
CA PRO A 242 18.41 2.16 -3.63
C PRO A 242 19.47 1.31 -4.36
N TYR A 243 19.96 0.23 -3.72
CA TYR A 243 20.94 -0.71 -4.26
C TYR A 243 20.78 -2.12 -3.67
N ASP A 244 21.40 -3.12 -4.30
CA ASP A 244 21.43 -4.49 -3.78
C ASP A 244 22.37 -4.58 -2.57
N LEU A 245 21.81 -4.93 -1.41
CA LEU A 245 22.56 -5.02 -0.17
C LEU A 245 23.63 -6.11 -0.18
N GLN A 246 23.65 -7.07 -1.12
CA GLN A 246 24.71 -8.08 -1.18
C GLN A 246 26.07 -7.52 -1.65
N TYR A 247 26.07 -6.34 -2.27
CA TYR A 247 27.27 -5.71 -2.81
C TYR A 247 27.48 -4.32 -2.21
N ASP A 248 28.65 -3.74 -2.45
CA ASP A 248 28.89 -2.34 -2.13
C ASP A 248 28.08 -1.46 -3.09
N PHE A 249 27.62 -0.30 -2.59
CA PHE A 249 26.68 0.57 -3.30
C PHE A 249 27.27 1.17 -4.59
N ASP A 250 28.59 1.16 -4.73
CA ASP A 250 29.34 1.69 -5.88
C ASP A 250 29.92 0.61 -6.78
N ASP A 251 29.54 -0.67 -6.58
CA ASP A 251 29.97 -1.73 -7.50
C ASP A 251 29.36 -1.48 -8.89
N HIS A 252 30.12 -0.80 -9.74
CA HIS A 252 29.76 -0.46 -11.11
C HIS A 252 29.22 -1.67 -11.91
N LYS A 253 29.68 -2.90 -11.64
CA LYS A 253 29.23 -4.09 -12.38
C LYS A 253 27.81 -4.50 -12.04
N ARG A 254 27.36 -4.25 -10.81
CA ARG A 254 26.16 -4.85 -10.23
C ARG A 254 25.11 -3.83 -9.84
N GLN A 255 25.53 -2.65 -9.38
CA GLN A 255 24.61 -1.65 -8.85
C GLN A 255 24.02 -0.77 -9.94
N PRO A 256 22.70 -0.52 -9.91
CA PRO A 256 22.01 0.28 -10.92
C PRO A 256 22.50 1.74 -10.95
N LEU A 257 22.81 2.33 -9.80
CA LEU A 257 23.20 3.74 -9.68
C LEU A 257 24.71 3.99 -9.78
N ALA A 258 25.52 2.92 -9.83
CA ALA A 258 26.97 3.04 -9.97
C ALA A 258 27.42 3.26 -11.42
N ARG A 259 26.49 3.31 -12.39
CA ARG A 259 26.76 3.60 -13.80
C ARG A 259 25.62 4.40 -14.43
N ALA A 260 25.97 5.33 -15.31
CA ALA A 260 24.97 6.02 -16.11
C ALA A 260 24.22 5.02 -17.04
N PRO A 261 22.89 5.16 -17.19
CA PRO A 261 22.12 4.36 -18.14
C PRO A 261 22.64 4.48 -19.57
N ARG A 262 22.62 3.37 -20.31
CA ARG A 262 23.01 3.36 -21.73
C ARG A 262 21.76 3.43 -22.61
N ILE A 263 21.63 4.48 -23.41
CA ILE A 263 20.63 4.58 -24.48
C ILE A 263 21.24 3.99 -25.75
N ARG A 264 20.51 3.14 -26.48
CA ARG A 264 21.00 2.62 -27.76
C ARG A 264 21.20 3.77 -28.76
N ALA A 265 22.28 3.71 -29.52
CA ALA A 265 22.71 4.78 -30.42
C ALA A 265 21.73 5.09 -31.56
N ASP A 266 20.86 4.14 -31.93
CA ASP A 266 19.78 4.32 -32.90
C ASP A 266 18.67 5.25 -32.37
N ILE A 267 18.39 5.22 -31.06
CA ILE A 267 17.41 6.10 -30.40
C ILE A 267 17.98 7.52 -30.21
N LEU A 268 19.30 7.64 -29.99
CA LEU A 268 19.99 8.92 -29.82
C LEU A 268 20.06 9.77 -31.11
N ARG A 269 19.89 9.17 -32.30
CA ARG A 269 19.95 9.90 -33.58
C ARG A 269 18.79 10.88 -33.79
N PHE A 270 17.70 10.75 -33.03
CA PHE A 270 16.54 11.65 -33.10
C PHE A 270 16.44 12.61 -31.90
N ASN A 271 17.26 12.40 -30.87
CA ASN A 271 17.34 13.25 -29.68
C ASN A 271 18.72 13.07 -29.04
N GLN A 272 19.66 13.97 -29.33
CA GLN A 272 20.78 14.19 -28.42
C GLN A 272 20.19 14.53 -27.04
N GLY A 273 20.48 13.72 -26.01
CA GLY A 273 20.38 14.17 -24.62
C GLY A 273 18.96 14.45 -24.09
N ASN A 274 18.10 13.44 -24.00
CA ASN A 274 16.96 13.54 -23.09
C ASN A 274 17.37 12.99 -21.70
N ILE A 275 17.74 13.90 -20.79
CA ILE A 275 18.06 13.58 -19.39
C ILE A 275 16.90 12.82 -18.74
N ASP A 276 15.65 13.14 -19.06
CA ASP A 276 14.45 12.50 -18.49
C ASP A 276 14.33 11.04 -18.93
N ALA A 277 14.71 10.74 -20.17
CA ALA A 277 14.78 9.36 -20.65
C ALA A 277 15.84 8.55 -19.88
N MET A 278 16.99 9.16 -19.60
CA MET A 278 18.03 8.54 -18.77
C MET A 278 17.56 8.36 -17.32
N ARG A 279 16.91 9.36 -16.72
CA ARG A 279 16.32 9.26 -15.38
C ARG A 279 15.29 8.15 -15.29
N THR A 280 14.40 8.07 -16.28
CA THR A 280 13.41 6.98 -16.38
C THR A 280 14.10 5.60 -16.44
N LEU A 281 15.17 5.46 -17.21
CA LEU A 281 15.93 4.19 -17.28
C LEU A 281 16.63 3.87 -15.95
N GLN A 282 17.20 4.88 -15.29
CA GLN A 282 17.81 4.73 -13.97
C GLN A 282 16.79 4.24 -12.94
N GLU A 283 15.66 4.94 -12.81
CA GLU A 283 14.57 4.63 -11.90
C GLU A 283 14.06 3.20 -12.11
N ARG A 284 13.81 2.81 -13.37
CA ARG A 284 13.42 1.44 -13.72
C ARG A 284 14.49 0.41 -13.36
N SER A 285 15.76 0.75 -13.50
CA SER A 285 16.85 -0.15 -13.14
C SER A 285 16.91 -0.41 -11.63
N VAL A 286 16.61 0.58 -10.79
CA VAL A 286 16.51 0.40 -9.32
C VAL A 286 15.34 -0.52 -8.97
N LEU A 287 14.20 -0.37 -9.63
CA LEU A 287 13.04 -1.24 -9.41
C LEU A 287 13.29 -2.70 -9.82
N GLN A 288 14.00 -2.92 -10.93
CA GLN A 288 14.12 -4.25 -11.54
C GLN A 288 15.40 -5.00 -11.17
N ARG A 289 16.50 -4.28 -10.89
CA ARG A 289 17.83 -4.89 -10.67
C ARG A 289 18.22 -4.98 -9.21
N VAL A 290 17.51 -4.30 -8.31
CA VAL A 290 17.65 -4.50 -6.87
C VAL A 290 16.67 -5.60 -6.47
N PRO A 291 17.12 -6.83 -6.13
CA PRO A 291 16.22 -7.97 -5.95
C PRO A 291 15.16 -7.73 -4.87
N HIS A 292 15.51 -7.00 -3.81
CA HIS A 292 14.58 -6.64 -2.73
C HIS A 292 13.37 -5.83 -3.22
N ASN A 293 13.52 -5.04 -4.30
CA ASN A 293 12.44 -4.20 -4.81
C ASN A 293 11.38 -4.97 -5.60
N THR A 294 11.66 -6.23 -5.97
CA THR A 294 10.69 -7.11 -6.64
C THR A 294 9.95 -8.04 -5.66
N ASP A 295 10.34 -8.05 -4.38
CA ASP A 295 9.67 -8.81 -3.33
C ASP A 295 8.49 -8.01 -2.74
N PRO A 296 7.24 -8.48 -2.88
CA PRO A 296 6.07 -7.83 -2.29
C PRO A 296 6.15 -7.67 -0.77
N TRP A 297 6.82 -8.59 -0.07
CA TRP A 297 6.99 -8.49 1.37
C TRP A 297 7.76 -7.22 1.73
N VAL A 298 8.81 -6.89 0.98
CA VAL A 298 9.61 -5.67 1.18
C VAL A 298 8.75 -4.44 0.99
N ASN A 299 8.05 -4.33 -0.14
CA ASN A 299 7.23 -3.15 -0.46
C ASN A 299 6.08 -2.91 0.52
N LEU A 300 5.61 -3.97 1.19
CA LEU A 300 4.51 -3.93 2.15
C LEU A 300 4.96 -3.87 3.61
N ASN A 301 6.19 -4.25 3.95
CA ASN A 301 6.55 -4.47 5.35
C ASN A 301 7.91 -3.94 5.80
N VAL A 302 8.84 -3.61 4.89
CA VAL A 302 10.19 -3.22 5.29
C VAL A 302 10.18 -1.95 6.13
N ARG A 303 11.02 -1.92 7.17
CA ARG A 303 11.27 -0.72 7.98
C ARG A 303 12.75 -0.43 8.14
N SER A 304 13.57 -1.48 8.22
CA SER A 304 15.00 -1.34 8.45
C SER A 304 15.81 -2.49 7.87
N VAL A 305 17.11 -2.26 7.76
CA VAL A 305 18.15 -3.23 7.45
C VAL A 305 18.87 -3.57 8.76
N VAL A 306 18.91 -4.84 9.13
CA VAL A 306 19.55 -5.33 10.36
C VAL A 306 20.95 -5.87 10.07
N LYS A 307 21.58 -6.50 11.07
CA LYS A 307 22.87 -7.17 10.89
C LYS A 307 22.80 -8.18 9.75
N ASP A 308 23.94 -8.42 9.12
CA ASP A 308 24.09 -9.33 7.98
C ASP A 308 23.32 -8.90 6.71
N ARG A 309 22.94 -7.61 6.63
CA ARG A 309 22.25 -7.02 5.46
C ARG A 309 20.85 -7.58 5.21
N ASP A 310 20.24 -8.20 6.23
CA ASP A 310 18.86 -8.68 6.19
C ASP A 310 17.83 -7.57 6.39
N LEU A 311 16.63 -7.75 5.84
CA LEU A 311 15.53 -6.80 5.99
C LEU A 311 14.61 -7.16 7.15
N SER A 312 14.09 -6.12 7.82
CA SER A 312 13.20 -6.27 8.96
C SER A 312 11.98 -5.36 8.87
N SER A 313 10.86 -5.86 9.40
CA SER A 313 9.65 -5.08 9.66
C SER A 313 9.66 -4.39 11.03
N SER A 314 10.75 -4.49 11.77
CA SER A 314 10.93 -3.83 13.07
C SER A 314 11.48 -2.42 12.91
N ALA A 315 10.80 -1.41 13.43
CA ALA A 315 11.32 -0.04 13.45
C ALA A 315 12.42 0.20 14.50
N HIS A 316 12.59 -0.72 15.46
CA HIS A 316 13.49 -0.57 16.60
C HIS A 316 14.80 -1.37 16.47
N LYS A 317 15.04 -1.98 15.31
CA LYS A 317 16.23 -2.79 15.06
C LYS A 317 16.86 -2.33 13.77
N GLY A 318 18.19 -2.27 13.72
CA GLY A 318 18.92 -1.95 12.51
C GLY A 318 18.82 -0.48 12.10
N VAL A 319 19.21 -0.21 10.87
CA VAL A 319 19.21 1.13 10.26
C VAL A 319 18.00 1.23 9.33
N PRO A 320 17.17 2.29 9.43
CA PRO A 320 16.04 2.52 8.54
C PRO A 320 16.44 2.43 7.07
N TRP A 321 15.59 1.81 6.23
CA TRP A 321 15.88 1.72 4.80
C TRP A 321 15.99 3.11 4.16
N ALA A 322 15.21 4.08 4.67
CA ALA A 322 15.21 5.46 4.20
C ALA A 322 16.58 6.14 4.38
N ASP A 323 17.33 5.79 5.42
CA ASP A 323 18.67 6.34 5.65
C ASP A 323 19.64 5.87 4.54
N TYR A 324 19.54 4.62 4.09
CA TYR A 324 20.31 4.11 2.95
C TYR A 324 19.93 4.84 1.65
N TRP A 325 18.63 5.11 1.47
CA TRP A 325 18.13 5.86 0.33
C TRP A 325 18.70 7.27 0.28
N ASN A 326 18.50 8.06 1.33
CA ASN A 326 19.01 9.43 1.40
C ASN A 326 20.54 9.47 1.29
N GLY A 327 21.22 8.52 1.93
CA GLY A 327 22.67 8.36 1.81
C GLY A 327 23.10 8.20 0.34
N GLN A 328 22.49 7.29 -0.41
CA GLN A 328 22.85 7.11 -1.82
C GLN A 328 22.44 8.28 -2.72
N MET A 329 21.24 8.85 -2.51
CA MET A 329 20.79 10.01 -3.29
C MET A 329 21.71 11.23 -3.09
N SER A 330 22.29 11.42 -1.89
CA SER A 330 23.25 12.49 -1.62
C SER A 330 24.56 12.39 -2.43
N MET A 331 24.85 11.20 -2.97
CA MET A 331 26.04 10.96 -3.80
C MET A 331 25.77 11.12 -5.30
N CYS A 332 24.51 11.26 -5.73
CA CYS A 332 24.14 11.42 -7.13
C CYS A 332 24.57 12.80 -7.66
N ALA A 333 25.46 12.83 -8.66
CA ALA A 333 26.06 14.06 -9.20
C ALA A 333 25.72 14.30 -10.69
N GLY A 334 24.63 13.72 -11.17
CA GLY A 334 24.20 13.74 -12.57
C GLY A 334 24.86 12.68 -13.44
N PHE A 335 24.41 12.53 -14.69
CA PHE A 335 24.95 11.54 -15.64
C PHE A 335 26.33 11.91 -16.22
N LYS A 336 27.28 12.24 -15.34
CA LYS A 336 28.68 12.47 -15.71
C LYS A 336 29.31 11.17 -16.24
N SER A 337 30.19 11.29 -17.22
CA SER A 337 30.99 10.14 -17.67
C SER A 337 31.92 9.65 -16.54
N GLU A 338 32.24 8.35 -16.51
CA GLU A 338 33.20 7.78 -15.54
C GLU A 338 34.53 8.56 -15.54
N ARG A 339 34.98 9.02 -16.71
CA ARG A 339 36.18 9.86 -16.86
C ARG A 339 36.02 11.23 -16.22
N ALA A 340 34.86 11.86 -16.34
CA ALA A 340 34.59 13.17 -15.72
C ALA A 340 34.54 13.06 -14.18
N ILE A 341 33.94 11.99 -13.65
CA ILE A 341 33.92 11.71 -12.20
C ILE A 341 35.36 11.50 -11.68
N GLN A 342 36.18 10.73 -12.39
CA GLN A 342 37.57 10.51 -12.00
C GLN A 342 38.39 11.81 -11.98
N ILE A 343 38.27 12.64 -13.02
CA ILE A 343 38.97 13.94 -13.10
C ILE A 343 38.58 14.84 -11.92
N GLN A 344 37.29 14.89 -11.58
CA GLN A 344 36.81 15.71 -10.47
C GLN A 344 37.29 15.18 -9.11
N SER A 345 37.30 13.86 -8.92
CA SER A 345 37.87 13.23 -7.73
C SER A 345 39.37 13.54 -7.60
N ASP A 346 40.13 13.47 -8.68
CA ASP A 346 41.57 13.77 -8.67
C ASP A 346 41.85 15.25 -8.34
N ALA A 347 41.00 16.15 -8.84
CA ALA A 347 41.05 17.58 -8.52
C ALA A 347 40.72 17.89 -7.04
N GLN A 348 39.73 17.21 -6.46
CA GLN A 348 39.42 17.35 -5.02
C GLN A 348 40.57 16.91 -4.12
N ILE A 349 41.25 15.82 -4.49
CA ILE A 349 42.44 15.31 -3.79
C ILE A 349 43.57 16.35 -3.84
N GLN A 350 43.81 16.96 -5.00
CA GLN A 350 44.82 18.02 -5.14
C GLN A 350 44.50 19.27 -4.31
N LEU A 351 43.22 19.55 -4.05
CA LEU A 351 42.77 20.69 -3.24
C LEU A 351 42.65 20.38 -1.73
N GLY A 352 43.03 19.18 -1.29
CA GLY A 352 42.94 18.77 0.12
C GLY A 352 41.50 18.61 0.63
N ILE A 353 40.53 18.49 -0.27
CA ILE A 353 39.11 18.30 0.05
C ILE A 353 38.87 16.81 0.33
N SER A 354 38.16 16.49 1.41
CA SER A 354 37.78 15.11 1.75
C SER A 354 36.97 14.49 0.60
N LYS A 355 37.37 13.30 0.15
CA LYS A 355 36.78 12.60 -0.99
C LYS A 355 35.30 12.27 -0.73
N THR A 356 34.38 13.00 -1.36
CA THR A 356 32.97 12.59 -1.44
C THR A 356 32.78 11.74 -2.68
N LYS A 357 32.37 10.49 -2.50
CA LYS A 357 32.18 9.55 -3.60
C LYS A 357 30.95 9.97 -4.42
N GLU A 358 31.17 10.41 -5.65
CA GLU A 358 30.09 10.77 -6.58
C GLU A 358 29.64 9.55 -7.38
N LEU A 359 28.33 9.47 -7.62
CA LEU A 359 27.69 8.46 -8.47
C LEU A 359 27.11 9.12 -9.73
N PRO A 360 27.19 8.47 -10.91
CA PRO A 360 26.67 8.96 -12.17
C PRO A 360 25.14 8.81 -12.27
N CYS A 361 24.42 9.39 -11.32
CA CYS A 361 22.97 9.30 -11.20
C CYS A 361 22.36 10.67 -10.89
N HIS A 362 21.06 10.81 -11.15
CA HIS A 362 20.26 11.90 -10.58
C HIS A 362 19.51 11.40 -9.34
N PRO A 363 19.36 12.21 -8.28
CA PRO A 363 18.57 11.82 -7.13
C PRO A 363 17.07 11.80 -7.46
N PHE A 364 16.32 10.94 -6.76
CA PHE A 364 14.87 10.81 -6.93
C PHE A 364 14.21 10.41 -5.61
N SER A 365 12.93 10.78 -5.47
CA SER A 365 12.23 10.78 -4.20
C SER A 365 11.40 9.51 -3.95
N VAL A 366 11.20 9.14 -2.69
CA VAL A 366 10.24 8.08 -2.29
C VAL A 366 9.27 8.61 -1.24
N ILE A 367 7.98 8.49 -1.52
CA ILE A 367 6.91 8.85 -0.59
C ILE A 367 6.28 7.55 -0.08
N TYR A 368 6.08 7.43 1.23
CA TYR A 368 5.65 6.18 1.87
C TYR A 368 4.83 6.39 3.15
N GLY A 369 4.25 5.30 3.64
CA GLY A 369 3.43 5.20 4.85
C GLY A 369 4.03 4.24 5.90
N HIS A 370 3.21 3.35 6.47
CA HIS A 370 3.54 2.12 7.25
C HIS A 370 4.25 2.28 8.60
N CYS A 371 5.05 3.34 8.81
CA CYS A 371 6.01 3.41 9.92
C CYS A 371 5.61 4.38 11.05
N ALA A 372 4.36 4.30 11.55
CA ALA A 372 3.80 5.12 12.65
C ALA A 372 4.70 5.28 13.88
N SER A 373 5.54 4.28 14.17
CA SER A 373 6.51 4.29 15.27
C SER A 373 7.57 5.39 15.13
N ARG A 374 7.89 5.80 13.90
CA ARG A 374 8.78 6.94 13.62
C ARG A 374 8.03 8.26 13.57
N GLY A 375 6.71 8.22 13.43
CA GLY A 375 5.87 9.41 13.25
C GLY A 375 6.10 10.04 11.88
N LEU A 376 5.90 11.35 11.79
CA LEU A 376 6.19 12.11 10.57
C LEU A 376 7.70 12.09 10.30
N ASP A 377 8.12 11.45 9.20
CA ASP A 377 9.51 11.13 8.89
C ASP A 377 9.89 11.76 7.55
N ILE A 378 10.36 13.01 7.59
CA ILE A 378 10.64 13.81 6.39
C ILE A 378 12.14 14.07 6.28
N ASP A 379 12.73 13.59 5.20
CA ASP A 379 14.13 13.83 4.81
C ASP A 379 14.20 14.42 3.39
N ARG A 380 15.40 14.68 2.85
CA ARG A 380 15.58 15.36 1.56
C ARG A 380 14.98 14.61 0.38
N TRP A 381 15.07 13.28 0.40
CA TRP A 381 14.66 12.40 -0.71
C TRP A 381 13.63 11.34 -0.30
N THR A 382 13.23 11.30 0.96
CA THR A 382 12.22 10.34 1.44
C THR A 382 11.19 11.01 2.34
N PHE A 383 9.91 10.70 2.13
CA PHE A 383 8.79 11.36 2.78
C PHE A 383 7.82 10.32 3.39
N GLY A 384 8.00 10.00 4.67
CA GLY A 384 7.16 9.10 5.45
C GLY A 384 5.96 9.83 6.07
N LEU A 385 4.76 9.49 5.61
CA LEU A 385 3.51 10.20 5.93
C LEU A 385 2.68 9.54 7.04
N ASP A 386 3.07 8.35 7.52
CA ASP A 386 2.39 7.70 8.65
C ASP A 386 2.77 8.34 9.99
N SER A 387 2.04 9.40 10.34
CA SER A 387 2.18 10.10 11.62
C SER A 387 1.49 9.39 12.80
N GLY A 388 0.92 8.20 12.60
CA GLY A 388 0.29 7.39 13.65
C GLY A 388 -1.12 7.84 14.06
N CYS A 389 -2.00 8.12 13.10
CA CYS A 389 -3.37 8.57 13.36
C CYS A 389 -4.14 7.61 14.28
N VAL A 390 -3.99 6.29 14.08
CA VAL A 390 -4.57 5.23 14.91
C VAL A 390 -4.11 5.26 16.37
N ALA A 391 -2.97 5.89 16.67
CA ALA A 391 -2.50 6.06 18.04
C ALA A 391 -3.00 7.38 18.66
N GLY A 392 -4.03 8.01 18.08
CA GLY A 392 -4.53 9.31 18.48
C GLY A 392 -3.59 10.48 18.17
N LYS A 393 -2.58 10.28 17.31
CA LYS A 393 -1.67 11.36 16.88
C LYS A 393 -2.33 12.20 15.79
N LYS A 394 -1.80 12.16 14.56
CA LYS A 394 -2.28 12.97 13.45
C LYS A 394 -2.42 12.13 12.18
N LEU A 395 -3.29 12.57 11.29
CA LEU A 395 -3.34 12.14 9.89
C LEU A 395 -2.61 13.20 9.06
N THR A 396 -1.71 12.78 8.17
CA THR A 396 -0.86 13.67 7.38
C THR A 396 -1.19 13.59 5.89
N ALA A 397 -1.19 14.74 5.24
CA ALA A 397 -1.09 14.88 3.80
C ALA A 397 0.15 15.67 3.38
N MET A 398 0.70 15.31 2.23
CA MET A 398 1.72 16.04 1.51
C MET A 398 1.10 16.63 0.23
N ILE A 399 1.28 17.92 0.01
CA ILE A 399 0.73 18.66 -1.12
C ILE A 399 1.87 19.05 -2.07
N LEU A 400 1.74 18.71 -3.35
CA LEU A 400 2.67 19.01 -4.42
C LEU A 400 2.00 19.86 -5.50
N GLY A 401 2.75 20.75 -6.15
CA GLY A 401 2.28 21.64 -7.23
C GLY A 401 2.41 23.13 -6.89
N PRO A 402 2.26 24.04 -7.86
CA PRO A 402 2.57 25.48 -7.73
C PRO A 402 1.66 26.19 -6.71
N ASN A 403 0.40 25.74 -6.62
CA ASN A 403 -0.59 26.19 -5.64
C ASN A 403 -0.38 25.64 -4.22
N SER A 404 0.71 24.90 -3.96
CA SER A 404 1.15 24.62 -2.59
C SER A 404 1.48 25.89 -1.79
N SER A 405 1.68 27.02 -2.50
CA SER A 405 1.92 28.36 -1.96
C SER A 405 0.67 29.12 -1.49
N LEU A 406 -0.56 28.64 -1.78
CA LEU A 406 -1.78 29.28 -1.31
C LEU A 406 -1.90 29.15 0.22
N SER A 407 -1.98 30.31 0.89
CA SER A 407 -2.26 30.42 2.32
C SER A 407 -3.65 29.85 2.58
N LEU A 408 -3.71 28.65 3.15
CA LEU A 408 -4.96 28.09 3.66
C LEU A 408 -5.25 28.88 4.93
N SER A 409 -6.37 29.60 4.97
CA SER A 409 -6.82 30.31 6.16
C SER A 409 -6.93 29.35 7.34
N ASP A 410 -6.34 29.74 8.46
CA ASP A 410 -6.34 28.99 9.71
C ASP A 410 -7.77 28.74 10.19
N VAL A 411 -8.26 27.51 10.03
CA VAL A 411 -9.29 26.98 10.91
C VAL A 411 -8.52 26.44 12.11
N GLU A 412 -8.58 27.18 13.20
CA GLU A 412 -8.11 26.72 14.51
C GLU A 412 -8.86 25.42 14.83
N ASP A 413 -8.12 24.35 15.15
CA ASP A 413 -8.68 23.19 15.84
C ASP A 413 -9.07 23.70 17.24
N ASP A 414 -10.23 24.37 17.34
CA ASP A 414 -10.86 24.57 18.63
C ASP A 414 -11.27 23.21 19.17
N ASP A 415 -10.93 23.04 20.44
CA ASP A 415 -11.23 21.90 21.29
C ASP A 415 -12.76 21.77 21.43
N ASP A 416 -13.42 21.14 20.46
CA ASP A 416 -14.83 20.79 20.56
C ASP A 416 -15.01 19.66 21.56
N GLY A 417 -15.03 20.06 22.83
CA GLY A 417 -15.76 19.39 23.89
C GLY A 417 -17.26 19.44 23.62
N HIS A 418 -17.72 18.73 22.59
CA HIS A 418 -19.12 18.32 22.53
C HIS A 418 -19.31 17.16 23.50
N ARG A 419 -19.66 17.51 24.73
CA ARG A 419 -20.39 16.62 25.63
C ARG A 419 -21.78 16.45 25.03
N ASP A 420 -22.13 15.20 24.74
CA ASP A 420 -23.51 14.81 24.54
C ASP A 420 -24.24 15.00 25.89
N ASP A 421 -25.06 16.05 26.00
CA ASP A 421 -25.92 16.30 27.15
C ASP A 421 -27.22 15.49 27.02
N ASP A 422 -27.25 14.33 27.67
CA ASP A 422 -28.49 13.67 28.08
C ASP A 422 -28.63 13.73 29.61
N HIS A 423 -29.50 14.64 30.07
CA HIS A 423 -30.34 14.60 31.28
C HIS A 423 -29.75 14.20 32.67
N PHE A 424 -29.83 15.14 33.62
CA PHE A 424 -30.67 15.08 34.85
C PHE A 424 -29.99 15.52 36.18
N ASP A 425 -30.61 16.53 36.79
CA ASP A 425 -30.68 16.99 38.20
C ASP A 425 -29.45 17.41 39.03
N GLY A 426 -29.57 18.62 39.59
CA GLY A 426 -29.41 18.78 41.05
C GLY A 426 -28.48 19.88 41.57
N ALA A 427 -29.06 21.06 41.81
CA ALA A 427 -28.84 21.97 42.96
C ALA A 427 -27.43 22.59 43.27
N SER A 428 -27.39 23.92 43.14
CA SER A 428 -26.87 24.97 44.05
C SER A 428 -25.60 24.75 44.90
N VAL A 429 -24.67 25.72 44.87
CA VAL A 429 -24.33 26.68 45.95
C VAL A 429 -23.18 27.60 45.47
N LEU A 430 -23.16 28.80 46.05
CA LEU A 430 -22.45 30.05 45.74
C LEU A 430 -20.94 30.06 46.13
N ASP A 431 -20.24 31.08 45.60
CA ASP A 431 -19.26 32.00 46.26
C ASP A 431 -18.05 32.28 45.34
N GLU A 432 -17.99 33.49 44.75
CA GLU A 432 -17.29 34.71 45.21
C GLU A 432 -15.84 34.82 44.67
N ASP A 433 -15.70 35.77 43.73
CA ASP A 433 -14.74 36.88 43.69
C ASP A 433 -13.24 36.59 43.88
N HIS A 434 -12.47 36.82 42.81
CA HIS A 434 -11.21 37.55 42.92
C HIS A 434 -10.84 38.27 41.61
N GLU A 435 -10.81 39.60 41.69
CA GLU A 435 -10.25 40.52 40.70
C GLU A 435 -8.73 40.42 40.57
N GLY A 436 -8.24 40.72 39.36
CA GLY A 436 -6.92 41.32 39.14
C GLY A 436 -5.87 40.38 38.56
N ASN A 437 -5.61 40.50 37.25
CA ASN A 437 -4.45 41.26 36.74
C ASN A 437 -4.42 41.20 35.21
N ASP A 438 -4.60 42.35 34.57
CA ASP A 438 -4.34 42.56 33.14
C ASP A 438 -2.84 42.40 32.87
N ALA A 439 -2.46 41.22 32.37
CA ALA A 439 -1.19 41.02 31.73
C ALA A 439 -1.45 40.57 30.29
N ILE A 440 -1.21 41.48 29.36
CA ILE A 440 -1.15 41.30 27.92
C ILE A 440 -0.39 39.99 27.61
N LYS A 441 -1.14 38.91 27.39
CA LYS A 441 -0.57 37.66 26.87
C LYS A 441 -0.35 37.89 25.39
N SER A 442 0.91 38.18 25.06
CA SER A 442 1.43 38.15 23.70
C SER A 442 0.91 36.90 22.99
N ALA A 443 0.19 37.11 21.89
CA ALA A 443 -0.29 36.08 20.99
C ALA A 443 0.83 35.05 20.71
N SER A 444 0.52 33.78 20.96
CA SER A 444 1.35 32.65 20.56
C SER A 444 1.56 32.65 19.05
N PRO A 445 2.77 32.35 18.53
CA PRO A 445 3.03 32.40 17.10
C PRO A 445 2.26 31.28 16.39
N LEU A 446 1.36 31.68 15.48
CA LEU A 446 0.77 30.86 14.42
C LEU A 446 1.82 29.85 13.89
N LYS A 447 1.56 28.55 14.06
CA LYS A 447 2.46 27.49 13.59
C LYS A 447 2.47 27.50 12.06
N ARG A 448 3.44 28.22 11.48
CA ARG A 448 3.70 28.27 10.04
C ARG A 448 3.68 26.88 9.43
N GLU A 449 2.83 26.71 8.42
CA GLU A 449 2.85 25.58 7.51
C GLU A 449 4.27 25.43 6.93
N ARG A 450 4.83 24.21 6.96
CA ARG A 450 6.23 23.96 6.62
C ARG A 450 6.34 23.54 5.16
N THR A 451 6.80 24.46 4.32
CA THR A 451 7.27 24.12 2.97
C THR A 451 8.60 23.36 3.08
N ILE A 452 8.70 22.23 2.39
CA ILE A 452 9.89 21.38 2.35
C ILE A 452 10.35 21.19 0.90
N PRO A 453 11.66 21.05 0.64
CA PRO A 453 12.16 20.71 -0.69
C PRO A 453 11.61 19.34 -1.16
N PHE A 454 11.25 19.24 -2.43
CA PHE A 454 10.80 18.00 -3.06
C PHE A 454 11.43 17.84 -4.45
N GLY A 455 11.93 16.64 -4.78
CA GLY A 455 12.69 16.46 -6.01
C GLY A 455 13.91 17.38 -6.05
N GLU A 456 14.44 17.67 -7.24
CA GLU A 456 15.58 18.56 -7.40
C GLU A 456 15.21 20.03 -7.11
N ASP A 457 14.18 20.54 -7.79
CA ASP A 457 13.81 21.98 -7.78
C ASP A 457 12.41 22.27 -7.24
N GLY A 458 11.67 21.24 -6.82
CA GLY A 458 10.29 21.35 -6.36
C GLY A 458 10.15 21.64 -4.86
N ALA A 459 8.92 21.88 -4.45
CA ALA A 459 8.55 22.04 -3.06
C ALA A 459 7.26 21.28 -2.74
N ALA A 460 7.15 20.86 -1.49
CA ALA A 460 5.94 20.26 -0.94
C ALA A 460 5.51 20.99 0.32
N LYS A 461 4.23 20.85 0.66
CA LYS A 461 3.66 21.35 1.91
C LYS A 461 3.07 20.20 2.70
N ILE A 462 3.35 20.17 4.01
CA ILE A 462 2.79 19.16 4.91
C ILE A 462 1.60 19.75 5.66
N VAL A 463 0.45 19.07 5.58
CA VAL A 463 -0.76 19.39 6.33
C VAL A 463 -1.10 18.22 7.24
N GLN A 464 -1.50 18.51 8.47
CA GLN A 464 -1.89 17.46 9.42
C GLN A 464 -3.15 17.86 10.17
N VAL A 465 -3.98 16.87 10.48
CA VAL A 465 -5.15 17.03 11.36
C VAL A 465 -5.07 16.09 12.54
N SER A 466 -5.61 16.50 13.70
CA SER A 466 -5.62 15.68 14.92
C SER A 466 -6.48 14.42 14.75
N CYS A 467 -6.05 13.30 15.36
CA CYS A 467 -6.82 12.05 15.45
C CYS A 467 -7.26 11.70 16.88
N LYS A 468 -7.07 12.61 17.85
CA LYS A 468 -7.48 12.38 19.25
C LYS A 468 -8.99 12.16 19.40
N GLY A 469 -9.38 11.24 20.29
CA GLY A 469 -10.77 10.99 20.66
C GLY A 469 -11.63 10.32 19.58
N GLN A 470 -11.03 9.62 18.62
CA GLN A 470 -11.72 9.06 17.45
C GLN A 470 -11.79 7.52 17.44
N HIS A 471 -11.49 6.85 18.56
CA HIS A 471 -11.44 5.39 18.69
C HIS A 471 -12.68 4.80 19.35
#